data_AF-E6TU59-F1
#
_entry.id   AF-E6TU59-F1
#
_cell.length_a   1.000
_cell.length_b   1.000
_cell.length_c   1.000
_cell.angle_alpha   90.00
_cell.angle_beta   90.00
_cell.angle_gamma   90.00
#
_symmetry.space_group_name_H-M   'P 1'
#
loop_
_entity.id
_entity.type
_entity.pdbx_description
1 polymer ?
#
loop_
_entity_poly.entity_id
_entity_poly.type
_entity_poly.pdbx_seq_one_letter_code
_entity_poly.pdbx_strand_id
1 'polypeptide(L)'
;MRNQEEDLYEYNRVKKETYKKSLLGCFLAILLIILIPIIYVGGVFISSVNEEQVITESTSPNNLEKITIIQKGGGFLHRGSTVILKSSNDSIKVPIHEGSSLQELEIHIYWENDEEATISILEGYVISFNKSNSLLEKSFKVVE
;
A
#
# COMPACT_ATOMS: atom_id res chain seq x y z
N MET A 1 -69.76 24.12 2.77
CA MET A 1 -68.99 22.93 3.22
C MET A 1 -67.87 22.51 2.25
N ARG A 2 -67.85 22.94 0.98
CA ARG A 2 -66.79 22.57 0.01
C ARG A 2 -65.39 23.13 0.33
N ASN A 3 -65.29 24.31 0.95
CA ASN A 3 -63.99 24.95 1.26
C ASN A 3 -63.15 24.20 2.30
N GLN A 4 -63.76 23.54 3.29
CA GLN A 4 -62.99 22.88 4.35
C GLN A 4 -62.22 21.64 3.86
N GLU A 5 -62.74 20.92 2.86
CA GLU A 5 -62.07 19.75 2.30
C GLU A 5 -60.93 20.16 1.37
N GLU A 6 -61.09 21.24 0.61
CA GLU A 6 -60.05 21.81 -0.26
C GLU A 6 -58.88 22.38 0.57
N ASP A 7 -59.18 23.12 1.64
CA ASP A 7 -58.16 23.65 2.57
C ASP A 7 -57.38 22.52 3.26
N LEU A 8 -58.08 21.44 3.66
CA LEU A 8 -57.46 20.27 4.29
C LEU A 8 -56.58 19.49 3.30
N TYR A 9 -56.99 19.40 2.03
CA TYR A 9 -56.22 18.75 0.97
C TYR A 9 -54.93 19.53 0.66
N GLU A 10 -55.03 20.86 0.52
CA GLU A 10 -53.88 21.71 0.23
C GLU A 10 -52.89 21.75 1.39
N TYR A 11 -53.38 21.82 2.64
CA TYR A 11 -52.54 21.70 3.84
C TYR A 11 -51.76 20.38 3.88
N ASN A 12 -52.42 19.25 3.59
CA ASN A 12 -51.77 17.94 3.57
C ASN A 12 -50.75 17.80 2.43
N ARG A 13 -51.02 18.41 1.26
CA ARG A 13 -50.08 18.44 0.13
C ARG A 13 -48.80 19.20 0.50
N VAL A 14 -48.92 20.42 1.02
CA VAL A 14 -47.78 21.27 1.42
C VAL A 14 -46.98 20.60 2.55
N LYS A 15 -47.64 20.03 3.55
CA LYS A 15 -46.96 19.31 4.65
C LYS A 15 -46.15 18.11 4.13
N LYS A 16 -46.69 17.33 3.19
CA LYS A 16 -46.01 16.19 2.58
C LYS A 16 -44.79 16.60 1.75
N GLU A 17 -44.89 17.71 1.01
CA GLU A 17 -43.77 18.24 0.23
C GLU A 17 -42.65 18.81 1.13
N THR A 18 -43.00 19.54 2.18
CA THR A 18 -42.04 20.09 3.14
C THR A 18 -41.34 18.97 3.91
N TYR A 19 -42.06 17.93 4.32
CA TYR A 19 -41.47 16.76 4.99
C TYR A 19 -40.52 16.00 4.07
N LYS A 20 -40.88 15.78 2.79
CA LYS A 20 -39.98 15.16 1.82
C LYS A 20 -38.70 15.97 1.59
N LYS A 21 -38.80 17.29 1.48
CA LYS A 21 -37.62 18.18 1.31
C LYS A 21 -36.73 18.19 2.55
N SER A 22 -37.33 18.21 3.74
CA SER A 22 -36.61 18.12 5.02
C SER A 22 -35.92 16.75 5.21
N LEU A 23 -36.60 15.67 4.86
CA LEU A 23 -36.05 14.31 4.90
C LEU A 23 -34.87 14.17 3.93
N LEU A 24 -34.96 14.74 2.73
CA LEU A 24 -33.89 14.71 1.73
C LEU A 24 -32.63 15.45 2.22
N GLY A 25 -32.80 16.62 2.83
CA GLY A 25 -31.69 17.38 3.42
C GLY A 25 -31.05 16.67 4.60
N CYS A 26 -31.85 16.03 5.45
CA CYS A 26 -31.35 15.23 6.57
C CYS A 26 -30.58 13.99 6.09
N PHE A 27 -31.09 13.28 5.07
CA PHE A 27 -30.39 12.16 4.45
C PHE A 27 -29.05 12.59 3.83
N LEU A 28 -29.01 13.73 3.14
CA LEU A 28 -27.78 14.26 2.57
C LEU A 28 -26.76 14.62 3.67
N ALA A 29 -27.21 15.21 4.78
CA ALA A 29 -26.36 15.54 5.90
C ALA A 29 -25.78 14.27 6.57
N ILE A 30 -26.61 13.26 6.82
CA ILE A 30 -26.17 11.96 7.37
C ILE A 30 -25.17 11.30 6.41
N LEU A 31 -25.46 11.31 5.11
CA LEU A 31 -24.59 10.76 4.08
C LEU A 31 -23.20 11.42 4.12
N LEU A 32 -23.13 12.75 4.18
CA LEU A 32 -21.86 13.49 4.27
C LEU A 32 -21.12 13.19 5.57
N ILE A 33 -21.82 13.14 6.71
CA ILE A 33 -21.22 12.83 8.03
C ILE A 33 -20.59 11.43 8.03
N ILE A 34 -21.15 10.47 7.29
CA ILE A 34 -20.61 9.11 7.19
C ILE A 34 -19.51 9.01 6.12
N LEU A 35 -19.67 9.67 4.97
CA LEU A 35 -18.69 9.58 3.87
C LEU A 35 -17.36 10.26 4.22
N ILE A 36 -17.38 11.39 4.91
CA ILE A 36 -16.16 12.12 5.28
C ILE A 36 -15.18 11.25 6.08
N PRO A 37 -15.57 10.61 7.20
CA PRO A 37 -14.66 9.75 7.96
C PRO A 37 -14.25 8.50 7.17
N ILE A 38 -15.12 7.92 6.35
CA ILE A 38 -14.77 6.76 5.51
C ILE A 38 -13.69 7.14 4.49
N ILE A 39 -13.86 8.27 3.80
CA ILE A 39 -12.86 8.76 2.83
C ILE A 39 -11.56 9.11 3.55
N TYR A 40 -11.64 9.74 4.72
CA TYR A 40 -10.46 10.09 5.51
C TYR A 40 -9.68 8.85 5.97
N VAL A 41 -10.36 7.89 6.61
CA VAL A 41 -9.74 6.64 7.07
C VAL A 41 -9.22 5.82 5.88
N GLY A 42 -10.00 5.71 4.81
CA GLY A 42 -9.59 5.02 3.58
C GLY A 42 -8.36 5.65 2.93
N GLY A 43 -8.30 6.98 2.88
CA GLY A 43 -7.16 7.73 2.35
C GLY A 43 -5.89 7.49 3.17
N VAL A 44 -5.97 7.65 4.50
CA VAL A 44 -4.85 7.37 5.42
C VAL A 44 -4.38 5.92 5.27
N PHE A 45 -5.32 4.98 5.16
CA PHE A 45 -5.01 3.57 5.00
C PHE A 45 -4.27 3.29 3.69
N ILE A 46 -4.76 3.82 2.55
CA ILE A 46 -4.11 3.66 1.24
C ILE A 46 -2.71 4.26 1.24
N SER A 47 -2.52 5.43 1.86
CA SER A 47 -1.21 6.06 1.98
C SER A 47 -0.23 5.19 2.78
N SER A 48 -0.66 4.62 3.91
CA SER A 48 0.20 3.78 4.75
C SER A 48 0.61 2.44 4.10
N VAL A 49 -0.22 1.91 3.20
CA VAL A 49 0.04 0.62 2.51
C VAL A 49 1.06 0.79 1.38
N ASN A 50 1.15 1.98 0.78
CA ASN A 50 2.01 2.25 -0.35
C ASN A 50 3.33 2.93 0.03
N GLU A 51 3.57 3.14 1.32
CA GLU A 51 4.83 3.72 1.77
C GLU A 51 5.99 2.75 1.47
N GLU A 52 6.93 3.26 0.68
CA GLU A 52 8.17 2.60 0.32
C GLU A 52 9.30 3.25 1.11
N GLN A 53 10.03 2.45 1.87
CA GLN A 53 11.18 2.90 2.64
C GLN A 53 12.43 2.16 2.19
N VAL A 54 13.48 2.91 1.85
CA VAL A 54 14.79 2.32 1.56
C VAL A 54 15.40 1.89 2.90
N ILE A 55 15.71 0.59 3.01
CA ILE A 55 16.36 0.02 4.19
C ILE A 55 17.87 0.12 4.06
N THR A 56 18.40 -0.34 2.93
CA THR A 56 19.82 -0.31 2.64
C THR A 56 20.08 -0.23 1.14
N GLU A 57 21.23 0.31 0.80
CA GLU A 57 21.76 0.33 -0.54
C GLU A 57 23.21 -0.12 -0.54
N SER A 58 23.58 -0.90 -1.54
CA SER A 58 24.96 -1.33 -1.73
C SER A 58 25.33 -1.25 -3.20
N THR A 59 26.55 -0.81 -3.44
CA THR A 59 27.08 -0.61 -4.77
C THR A 59 28.22 -1.60 -5.00
N SER A 60 28.33 -2.09 -6.23
CA SER A 60 29.36 -3.02 -6.61
C SER A 60 30.78 -2.41 -6.49
N PRO A 61 31.85 -3.22 -6.38
CA PRO A 61 33.21 -2.72 -6.16
C PRO A 61 33.68 -1.66 -7.16
N ASN A 62 33.30 -1.77 -8.43
CA ASN A 62 33.64 -0.80 -9.48
C ASN A 62 32.49 0.16 -9.83
N ASN A 63 31.44 0.24 -8.99
CA ASN A 63 30.27 1.11 -9.19
C ASN A 63 29.47 0.84 -10.48
N LEU A 64 29.47 -0.41 -10.96
CA LEU A 64 28.75 -0.80 -12.17
C LEU A 64 27.31 -1.22 -11.88
N GLU A 65 27.06 -1.76 -10.69
CA GLU A 65 25.74 -2.23 -10.27
C GLU A 65 25.39 -1.68 -8.89
N LYS A 66 24.09 -1.43 -8.68
CA LYS A 66 23.56 -0.98 -7.40
C LYS A 66 22.41 -1.90 -7.01
N ILE A 67 22.46 -2.42 -5.79
CA ILE A 67 21.36 -3.16 -5.17
C ILE A 67 20.71 -2.24 -4.15
N THR A 68 19.44 -1.92 -4.37
CA THR A 68 18.63 -1.19 -3.39
C THR A 68 17.61 -2.13 -2.78
N ILE A 69 17.56 -2.18 -1.45
CA ILE A 69 16.61 -2.98 -0.69
C ILE A 69 15.57 -2.03 -0.10
N ILE A 70 14.32 -2.22 -0.54
CA ILE A 70 13.20 -1.36 -0.18
C ILE A 70 12.17 -2.19 0.56
N GLN A 71 11.75 -1.72 1.73
CA GLN A 71 10.57 -2.22 2.40
C GLN A 71 9.35 -1.51 1.83
N LYS A 72 8.37 -2.29 1.36
CA LYS A 72 7.05 -1.79 1.00
C LYS A 72 6.02 -2.26 2.03
N GLY A 73 5.32 -1.30 2.63
CA GLY A 73 4.39 -1.54 3.73
C GLY A 73 5.09 -1.65 5.09
N GLY A 74 4.38 -1.26 6.15
CA GLY A 74 4.92 -1.29 7.52
C GLY A 74 4.21 -0.44 8.57
N GLY A 75 3.19 0.36 8.21
CA GLY A 75 2.64 1.35 9.14
C GLY A 75 1.35 0.99 9.87
N PHE A 76 0.53 0.07 9.37
CA PHE A 76 -0.80 -0.18 9.95
C PHE A 76 -1.25 -1.64 9.74
N LEU A 77 -1.63 -2.32 10.84
CA LEU A 77 -2.20 -3.68 10.87
C LEU A 77 -1.30 -4.89 10.54
N HIS A 78 0.02 -4.83 10.79
CA HIS A 78 0.90 -6.03 10.74
C HIS A 78 0.83 -6.82 9.41
N ARG A 79 0.49 -6.16 8.31
CA ARG A 79 0.51 -6.80 7.00
C ARG A 79 1.98 -6.97 6.61
N GLY A 80 2.40 -8.21 6.40
CA GLY A 80 3.80 -8.59 6.15
C GLY A 80 4.54 -7.64 5.21
N SER A 81 5.77 -7.32 5.60
CA SER A 81 6.65 -6.43 4.85
C SER A 81 7.09 -7.11 3.55
N THR A 82 7.13 -6.38 2.43
CA THR A 82 7.71 -6.91 1.19
C THR A 82 9.06 -6.26 0.95
N VAL A 83 10.12 -7.06 0.82
CA VAL A 83 11.41 -6.57 0.33
C VAL A 83 11.36 -6.50 -1.18
N ILE A 84 11.73 -5.35 -1.73
CA ILE A 84 11.96 -5.17 -3.15
C ILE A 84 13.47 -4.96 -3.33
N LEU A 85 14.13 -5.93 -3.96
CA LEU A 85 15.50 -5.76 -4.41
C LEU A 85 15.47 -5.18 -5.82
N LYS A 86 16.13 -4.04 -6.03
CA LYS A 86 16.25 -3.40 -7.35
C LYS A 86 17.71 -3.38 -7.79
N SER A 87 17.97 -3.87 -9.00
CA SER A 87 19.17 -3.64 -9.81
C SER A 87 18.76 -2.91 -11.09
N SER A 88 19.68 -2.24 -11.81
CA SER A 88 19.40 -1.20 -12.82
C SER A 88 18.19 -1.43 -13.76
N ASN A 89 17.87 -2.69 -14.13
CA ASN A 89 16.68 -3.03 -14.91
C ASN A 89 15.76 -4.09 -14.28
N ASP A 90 16.17 -4.70 -13.16
CA ASP A 90 15.49 -5.87 -12.61
C ASP A 90 15.05 -5.65 -11.17
N SER A 91 13.91 -6.21 -10.82
CA SER A 91 13.45 -6.22 -9.44
C SER A 91 12.78 -7.52 -9.07
N ILE A 92 13.12 -8.02 -7.88
CA ILE A 92 12.40 -9.12 -7.25
C ILE A 92 11.68 -8.60 -6.01
N LYS A 93 10.46 -9.09 -5.82
CA LYS A 93 9.69 -8.86 -4.62
C LYS A 93 9.74 -10.13 -3.78
N VAL A 94 10.32 -10.04 -2.61
CA VAL A 94 10.37 -11.12 -1.63
C VAL A 94 9.38 -10.79 -0.52
N PRO A 95 8.24 -11.49 -0.45
CA PRO A 95 7.30 -11.30 0.64
C PRO A 95 7.89 -11.85 1.93
N ILE A 96 7.99 -11.02 2.96
CA ILE A 96 8.43 -11.45 4.29
C ILE A 96 7.19 -11.51 5.17
N HIS A 97 6.77 -12.73 5.47
CA HIS A 97 5.50 -13.02 6.14
C HIS A 97 5.56 -12.80 7.67
N GLU A 98 6.71 -12.42 8.22
CA GLU A 98 6.97 -12.33 9.67
C GLU A 98 6.32 -11.10 10.36
N GLY A 99 5.61 -10.23 9.64
CA GLY A 99 4.83 -9.13 10.23
C GLY A 99 5.63 -8.03 10.96
N SER A 100 6.94 -8.22 11.11
CA SER A 100 7.90 -7.27 11.67
C SER A 100 8.40 -6.28 10.63
N SER A 101 8.79 -5.10 11.10
CA SER A 101 9.44 -4.07 10.29
C SER A 101 10.84 -4.56 9.87
N LEU A 102 11.20 -4.38 8.60
CA LEU A 102 12.54 -4.75 8.11
C LEU A 102 13.65 -3.87 8.68
N GLN A 103 13.31 -2.74 9.30
CA GLN A 103 14.28 -1.91 10.02
C GLN A 103 14.94 -2.66 11.18
N GLU A 104 14.29 -3.67 11.73
CA GLU A 104 14.82 -4.48 12.84
C GLU A 104 15.65 -5.68 12.34
N LEU A 105 15.66 -5.93 11.03
CA LEU A 105 16.32 -7.08 10.44
C LEU A 105 17.73 -6.71 9.96
N GLU A 106 18.69 -7.57 10.32
CA GLU A 106 20.06 -7.44 9.83
C GLU A 106 20.10 -7.91 8.38
N ILE A 107 20.42 -6.98 7.48
CA ILE A 107 20.52 -7.25 6.04
C ILE A 107 21.97 -7.07 5.62
N HIS A 108 22.56 -8.14 5.11
CA HIS A 108 23.93 -8.12 4.60
C HIS A 108 23.95 -8.31 3.10
N ILE A 109 24.70 -7.44 2.41
CA ILE A 109 24.95 -7.55 0.97
C ILE A 109 26.44 -7.77 0.80
N TYR A 110 26.81 -8.94 0.28
CA TYR A 110 28.18 -9.29 -0.04
C TYR A 110 28.36 -9.37 -1.55
N TRP A 111 29.23 -8.52 -2.10
CA TRP A 111 29.58 -8.57 -3.52
C TRP A 111 30.77 -9.50 -3.72
N GLU A 112 30.63 -10.51 -4.57
CA GLU A 112 31.74 -11.35 -5.01
C GLU A 112 32.53 -10.68 -6.13
N ASN A 113 31.81 -9.98 -7.02
CA ASN A 113 32.34 -9.17 -8.11
C ASN A 113 31.26 -8.15 -8.55
N ASP A 114 31.44 -7.45 -9.67
CA ASP A 114 30.44 -6.48 -10.14
C ASP A 114 29.15 -7.09 -10.68
N GLU A 115 29.17 -8.39 -10.95
CA GLU A 115 28.10 -9.13 -11.60
C GLU A 115 27.37 -10.07 -10.63
N GLU A 116 27.96 -10.34 -9.47
CA GLU A 116 27.50 -11.34 -8.51
C GLU A 116 27.50 -10.80 -7.09
N ALA A 117 26.36 -10.96 -6.42
CA ALA A 117 26.20 -10.61 -5.02
C ALA A 117 25.33 -11.63 -4.30
N THR A 118 25.62 -11.83 -3.02
CA THR A 118 24.79 -12.60 -2.11
C THR A 118 24.16 -11.65 -1.11
N ILE A 119 22.83 -11.65 -1.05
CA ILE A 119 22.05 -10.91 -0.07
C ILE A 119 21.51 -11.90 0.96
N SER A 120 21.86 -11.72 2.23
CA SER A 120 21.25 -12.45 3.35
C SER A 120 20.24 -11.56 4.06
N ILE A 121 19.02 -12.07 4.20
CA ILE A 121 17.92 -11.45 4.94
C ILE A 121 17.45 -12.49 5.96
N LEU A 122 17.59 -12.22 7.26
CA LEU A 122 17.30 -13.18 8.34
C LEU A 122 18.15 -14.47 8.31
N GLU A 123 18.07 -15.26 9.39
CA GLU A 123 18.52 -16.64 9.43
C GLU A 123 17.62 -17.53 8.56
N GLY A 124 17.74 -17.46 7.23
CA GLY A 124 17.05 -18.40 6.34
C GLY A 124 16.82 -17.94 4.90
N TYR A 125 16.81 -16.62 4.60
CA TYR A 125 16.62 -16.16 3.22
C TYR A 125 17.95 -15.69 2.64
N VAL A 126 18.51 -16.52 1.76
CA VAL A 126 19.68 -16.15 0.96
C VAL A 126 19.25 -15.92 -0.47
N ILE A 127 19.57 -14.75 -1.01
CA ILE A 127 19.24 -14.34 -2.37
C ILE A 127 20.53 -14.14 -3.13
N SER A 128 20.71 -14.90 -4.19
CA SER A 128 21.83 -14.71 -5.12
C SER A 128 21.38 -13.78 -6.25
N PHE A 129 22.14 -12.70 -6.44
CA PHE A 129 22.11 -11.84 -7.61
C PHE A 129 23.21 -12.31 -8.56
N ASN A 130 22.84 -12.58 -9.81
CA ASN A 130 23.79 -12.87 -10.88
C ASN A 130 23.35 -12.19 -12.19
N LYS A 131 24.22 -11.34 -12.73
CA LYS A 131 23.99 -10.60 -13.98
C LYS A 131 24.11 -11.47 -15.22
N SER A 132 24.93 -12.53 -15.18
CA SER A 132 25.43 -13.26 -16.35
C SER A 132 24.78 -14.64 -16.57
N ASN A 133 23.73 -14.99 -15.80
CA ASN A 133 23.06 -16.29 -15.91
C ASN A 133 22.10 -16.38 -17.14
N SER A 134 22.72 -16.72 -18.28
CA SER A 134 22.31 -17.24 -19.60
C SER A 134 20.84 -17.39 -20.11
N LEU A 135 19.82 -16.70 -19.57
CA LEU A 135 18.57 -16.45 -20.31
C LEU A 135 18.20 -14.96 -20.26
N LEU A 136 19.16 -14.13 -20.68
CA LEU A 136 19.02 -12.74 -21.15
C LEU A 136 18.44 -11.66 -20.20
N GLU A 137 18.35 -11.90 -18.89
CA GLU A 137 17.97 -10.86 -17.91
C GLU A 137 18.69 -11.09 -16.58
N LYS A 138 18.93 -10.00 -15.81
CA LYS A 138 19.57 -10.14 -14.49
C LYS A 138 18.59 -10.91 -13.62
N SER A 139 19.07 -11.94 -12.93
CA SER A 139 18.18 -12.82 -12.18
C SER A 139 18.50 -12.79 -10.69
N PHE A 140 17.43 -12.81 -9.90
CA PHE A 140 17.48 -13.07 -8.47
C PHE A 140 16.93 -14.47 -8.22
N LYS A 141 17.64 -15.27 -7.42
CA LYS A 141 17.17 -16.59 -6.97
C LYS A 141 17.13 -16.63 -5.45
N VAL A 142 15.95 -16.94 -4.91
CA VAL A 142 15.77 -17.20 -3.47
C VAL A 142 16.15 -18.65 -3.20
N VAL A 143 17.02 -18.86 -2.21
CA VAL A 143 17.35 -20.16 -1.64
C VAL A 143 16.76 -20.18 -0.24
N GLU A 144 15.77 -21.05 -0.04
CA GLU A 144 15.16 -21.38 1.27
C GLU A 144 15.91 -22.52 1.96
#